data_AF-A0A2G2DYJ5-F1
#
_entry.id   AF-A0A2G2DYJ5-F1
#
_cell.length_a   1.000
_cell.length_b   1.000
_cell.length_c   1.000
_cell.angle_alpha   90.00
_cell.angle_beta   90.00
_cell.angle_gamma   90.00
#
_symmetry.space_group_name_H-M   'P 1'
#
loop_
_entity.id
_entity.type
_entity.pdbx_description
1 polymer ?
#
loop_
_entity_poly.entity_id
_entity_poly.type
_entity_poly.pdbx_seq_one_letter_code
_entity_poly.pdbx_strand_id
1 'polypeptide(L)'
;MVKWIPNQRHLVKINPTGPITQISPSSIFDWYDSPAGTTIDPNNNIYYVQVRDTPQSNSSWLYGIDLSTGNVVSSVLLANAQEFHQMKFNCKDSTLYAIMVKWSPNERYLVKINPSNGQITQISPSSIFDWYDTPAGTTIDPNNNIYYVQVKDTPQSNSSWLYGIDLSTG
;
A
#
# COMPACT_ATOMS: atom_id res chain seq x y z
N MET A 1 27.49 16.14 22.66
CA MET A 1 26.08 16.08 22.22
C MET A 1 26.04 15.15 21.01
N VAL A 2 25.52 13.93 21.16
CA VAL A 2 25.39 12.99 20.04
C VAL A 2 24.27 13.54 19.16
N LYS A 3 24.61 14.05 17.98
CA LYS A 3 23.65 14.47 16.97
C LYS A 3 22.95 13.20 16.49
N TRP A 4 21.71 13.00 16.91
CA TRP A 4 20.85 11.97 16.34
C TRP A 4 20.73 12.26 14.85
N ILE A 5 21.31 11.41 14.01
CA ILE A 5 21.06 11.45 12.56
C ILE A 5 19.80 10.60 12.37
N PRO A 6 18.67 11.17 11.96
CA PRO A 6 17.48 10.37 11.69
C PRO A 6 17.81 9.32 10.63
N ASN A 7 17.25 8.11 10.79
CA ASN A 7 17.43 7.03 9.83
C ASN A 7 17.06 7.52 8.42
N GLN A 8 17.99 7.42 7.48
CA GLN A 8 17.74 7.78 6.08
C GLN A 8 17.04 6.61 5.37
N ARG A 9 16.00 6.92 4.58
CA ARG A 9 15.34 5.93 3.71
C ARG A 9 15.56 6.32 2.25
N HIS A 10 16.24 5.45 1.53
CA HIS A 10 16.58 5.66 0.13
C HIS A 10 15.91 4.60 -0.74
N LEU A 11 15.50 5.00 -1.94
CA LEU A 11 15.13 4.05 -2.99
C LEU A 11 16.41 3.43 -3.55
N VAL A 12 16.46 2.10 -3.56
CA VAL A 12 17.56 1.33 -4.15
C VAL A 12 17.02 0.39 -5.22
N LYS A 13 17.85 0.08 -6.21
CA LYS A 13 17.62 -0.99 -7.17
C LYS A 13 18.68 -2.06 -6.98
N ILE A 14 18.23 -3.31 -6.96
CA ILE A 14 19.09 -4.48 -6.81
C ILE A 14 19.04 -5.23 -8.14
N ASN A 15 20.19 -5.46 -8.74
CA ASN A 15 20.31 -6.43 -9.82
C ASN A 15 20.41 -7.84 -9.18
N PRO A 16 19.61 -8.84 -9.58
CA PRO A 16 19.61 -10.18 -8.98
C PRO A 16 20.99 -10.82 -8.81
N THR A 17 21.96 -10.48 -9.67
CA THR A 17 23.34 -10.98 -9.60
C THR A 17 24.38 -9.86 -9.45
N GLY A 18 23.94 -8.62 -9.21
CA GLY A 18 24.79 -7.43 -9.26
C GLY A 18 24.71 -6.56 -8.01
N PRO A 19 25.33 -5.37 -8.05
CA PRO A 19 25.38 -4.49 -6.89
C PRO A 19 24.02 -3.84 -6.60
N ILE A 20 23.85 -3.45 -5.34
CA ILE A 20 22.79 -2.53 -4.92
C ILE A 20 23.17 -1.12 -5.38
N THR A 21 22.28 -0.44 -6.08
CA THR A 21 22.47 0.95 -6.52
C THR A 21 21.42 1.83 -5.87
N GLN A 22 21.85 2.85 -5.14
CA GLN A 22 20.94 3.90 -4.66
C GLN A 22 20.51 4.77 -5.84
N ILE A 23 19.20 5.01 -5.95
CA ILE A 23 18.61 5.83 -7.00
C ILE A 23 18.20 7.20 -6.45
N SER A 24 17.59 7.23 -5.26
CA SER A 24 17.14 8.49 -4.66
C SER A 24 18.31 9.39 -4.26
N PRO A 25 18.28 10.70 -4.59
CA PRO A 25 19.37 11.63 -4.28
C PRO A 25 19.42 12.02 -2.79
N SER A 26 18.32 11.85 -2.06
CA SER A 26 18.19 12.17 -0.64
C SER A 26 17.32 11.13 0.08
N SER A 27 17.22 11.24 1.41
CA SER A 27 16.21 10.49 2.16
C SER A 27 14.81 10.91 1.69
N ILE A 28 13.91 9.96 1.51
CA ILE A 28 12.59 10.18 0.91
C ILE A 28 11.55 10.58 1.97
N PHE A 29 11.65 10.00 3.18
CA PHE A 29 10.75 10.28 4.29
C PHE A 29 11.45 10.10 5.64
N ASP A 30 10.96 10.84 6.64
CA ASP A 30 11.55 10.92 7.99
C ASP A 30 11.05 9.83 8.94
N TRP A 31 9.92 9.20 8.62
CA TRP A 31 9.40 8.06 9.33
C TRP A 31 8.86 6.99 8.39
N TYR A 32 8.97 5.74 8.82
CA TYR A 32 8.47 4.57 8.12
C TYR A 32 8.08 3.56 9.16
N ASP A 33 6.78 3.44 9.38
CA ASP A 33 6.21 2.31 10.09
C ASP A 33 5.75 1.29 9.05
N SER A 34 5.86 0.00 9.38
CA SER A 34 5.68 -1.16 8.49
C SER A 34 4.65 -0.88 7.38
N PRO A 35 5.02 -0.96 6.09
CA PRO A 35 4.15 -0.52 5.02
C PRO A 35 2.93 -1.42 5.00
N ALA A 36 1.75 -0.82 5.16
CA ALA A 36 0.52 -1.51 4.90
C ALA A 36 0.34 -1.73 3.37
N GLY A 37 1.02 -0.97 2.51
CA GLY A 37 1.07 -1.28 1.08
C GLY A 37 2.15 -0.56 0.28
N THR A 38 2.77 -1.29 -0.64
CA THR A 38 3.63 -0.76 -1.70
C THR A 38 3.20 -1.36 -3.03
N THR A 39 3.34 -0.58 -4.11
CA THR A 39 3.03 -1.07 -5.45
C THR A 39 3.73 -0.23 -6.51
N ILE A 40 3.78 -0.73 -7.74
CA ILE A 40 4.40 -0.04 -8.87
C ILE A 40 3.30 0.27 -9.88
N ASP A 41 3.28 1.51 -10.34
CA ASP A 41 2.62 1.92 -11.56
C ASP A 41 3.61 1.79 -12.72
N PRO A 42 3.51 0.73 -13.54
CA PRO A 42 4.43 0.51 -14.65
C PRO A 42 4.18 1.48 -15.81
N ASN A 43 2.99 2.07 -15.92
CA ASN A 43 2.65 2.97 -17.02
C ASN A 43 3.38 4.31 -16.87
N ASN A 44 3.54 4.78 -15.63
CA ASN A 44 4.22 6.05 -15.32
C ASN A 44 5.59 5.85 -14.67
N ASN A 45 6.04 4.61 -14.46
CA ASN A 45 7.30 4.28 -13.81
C ASN A 45 7.41 4.87 -12.38
N ILE A 46 6.33 4.77 -11.62
CA ILE A 46 6.21 5.29 -10.25
C ILE A 46 6.12 4.13 -9.25
N TYR A 47 6.90 4.20 -8.19
CA TYR A 47 6.76 3.38 -7.00
C TYR A 47 5.92 4.11 -5.96
N TYR A 48 4.75 3.55 -5.65
CA TYR A 48 3.88 4.05 -4.61
C TYR A 48 4.17 3.36 -3.27
N VAL A 49 4.34 4.17 -2.22
CA VAL A 49 4.54 3.69 -0.85
C VAL A 49 3.67 4.49 0.10
N GLN A 50 2.92 3.77 0.93
CA GLN A 50 2.25 4.37 2.08
C GLN A 50 3.23 4.48 3.24
N VAL A 51 3.26 5.66 3.88
CA VAL A 51 4.06 5.91 5.08
C VAL A 51 3.22 6.63 6.12
N ARG A 52 3.54 6.43 7.41
CA ARG A 52 3.03 7.28 8.49
C ARG A 52 4.01 8.42 8.74
N ASP A 53 3.48 9.60 9.02
CA ASP A 53 4.29 10.80 9.28
C ASP A 53 5.05 10.68 10.61
N THR A 54 4.38 10.21 11.66
CA THR A 54 4.99 9.93 12.97
C THR A 54 4.46 8.63 13.58
N PRO A 55 5.20 7.97 14.50
CA PRO A 55 4.73 6.75 15.16
C PRO A 55 3.44 6.91 15.96
N GLN A 56 3.04 8.15 16.29
CA GLN A 56 1.82 8.46 17.03
C GLN A 56 0.72 9.07 16.13
N SER A 57 0.99 9.25 14.84
CA SER A 57 -0.01 9.78 13.91
C SER A 57 -0.89 8.67 13.35
N ASN A 58 -2.19 8.97 13.22
CA ASN A 58 -3.09 8.19 12.39
C ASN A 58 -3.10 8.68 10.93
N SER A 59 -2.33 9.73 10.62
CA SER A 59 -2.22 10.28 9.27
C SER A 59 -1.27 9.42 8.44
N SER A 60 -1.80 8.85 7.36
CA SER A 60 -1.01 8.15 6.36
C SER A 60 -0.81 9.05 5.14
N TRP A 61 0.38 9.02 4.58
CA TRP A 61 0.73 9.67 3.33
C TRP A 61 1.02 8.62 2.27
N LEU A 62 0.61 8.90 1.04
CA LEU A 62 0.99 8.13 -0.14
C LEU A 62 2.05 8.93 -0.89
N TYR A 63 3.25 8.37 -0.96
CA TYR A 63 4.34 8.92 -1.77
C TYR A 63 4.43 8.17 -3.08
N GLY A 64 4.46 8.91 -4.19
CA GLY A 64 4.88 8.40 -5.49
C GLY A 64 6.33 8.80 -5.76
N ILE A 65 7.17 7.80 -6.03
CA ILE A 65 8.60 7.98 -6.27
C ILE A 65 8.90 7.54 -7.71
N ASP A 66 9.51 8.40 -8.50
CA ASP A 66 9.94 8.05 -9.85
C ASP A 66 11.05 6.99 -9.79
N LEU A 67 10.86 5.85 -10.45
CA LEU A 67 11.77 4.70 -10.37
C LEU A 67 13.10 4.93 -11.11
N SER A 68 13.18 5.95 -11.99
CA SER A 68 14.41 6.26 -12.75
C SER A 68 15.33 7.21 -12.00
N THR A 69 14.75 8.18 -11.31
CA THR A 69 15.46 9.28 -10.65
C THR A 69 15.42 9.19 -9.13
N GLY A 70 14.52 8.39 -8.58
CA GLY A 70 14.31 8.25 -7.14
C GLY A 70 13.78 9.51 -6.47
N ASN A 71 13.29 10.48 -7.25
CA ASN A 71 12.66 11.70 -6.76
C ASN A 71 11.22 11.43 -6.35
N VAL A 72 10.76 12.10 -5.29
CA VAL A 72 9.33 12.16 -4.95
C VAL A 72 8.63 13.03 -5.99
N VAL A 73 7.64 12.44 -6.69
CA VAL A 73 6.83 13.13 -7.70
C VAL A 73 5.40 13.39 -7.23
N SER A 74 4.96 12.72 -6.16
CA SER A 74 3.72 13.03 -5.47
C SER A 74 3.82 12.69 -3.98
N SER A 75 3.10 13.45 -3.17
CA SER A 75 2.92 13.20 -1.73
C SER A 75 1.52 13.67 -1.35
N VAL A 76 0.61 12.72 -1.18
CA VAL A 76 -0.80 13.03 -0.89
C VAL A 76 -1.18 12.48 0.47
N LEU A 77 -1.94 13.26 1.24
CA LEU A 77 -2.49 12.79 2.51
C LEU A 77 -3.64 11.82 2.21
N LEU A 78 -3.57 10.62 2.76
CA LEU A 78 -4.68 9.68 2.79
C LEU A 78 -5.58 10.09 3.96
N ALA A 79 -6.60 10.89 3.64
CA ALA A 79 -7.58 11.34 4.61
C ALA A 79 -8.32 10.13 5.20
N ASN A 80 -8.71 10.24 6.47
CA ASN A 80 -9.24 9.16 7.32
C ASN A 80 -8.15 8.28 7.93
N ALA A 81 -8.09 8.32 9.27
CA ALA A 81 -7.17 7.67 10.18
C ALA A 81 -7.13 6.12 10.14
N GLN A 82 -7.59 5.51 9.06
CA GLN A 82 -7.66 4.07 8.89
C GLN A 82 -6.37 3.54 8.28
N GLU A 83 -6.07 2.27 8.54
CA GLU A 83 -4.91 1.62 7.94
C GLU A 83 -5.32 0.97 6.61
N PHE A 84 -4.48 1.11 5.58
CA PHE A 84 -4.76 0.58 4.24
C PHE A 84 -3.76 -0.53 3.93
N HIS A 85 -4.22 -1.76 4.00
CA HIS A 85 -3.36 -2.92 3.83
C HIS A 85 -3.43 -3.45 2.39
N GLN A 86 -2.39 -4.14 1.96
CA GLN A 86 -2.36 -4.90 0.73
C GLN A 86 -2.61 -4.08 -0.55
N MET A 87 -2.10 -2.85 -0.60
CA MET A 87 -2.30 -1.97 -1.75
C MET A 87 -1.74 -2.56 -3.06
N LYS A 88 -2.51 -2.43 -4.14
CA LYS A 88 -2.14 -2.81 -5.51
C LYS A 88 -2.62 -1.78 -6.52
N PHE A 89 -1.76 -1.48 -7.49
CA PHE A 89 -2.09 -0.63 -8.63
C PHE A 89 -2.75 -1.46 -9.74
N ASN A 90 -3.86 -0.95 -10.27
CA ASN A 90 -4.51 -1.51 -11.45
C ASN A 90 -4.06 -0.74 -12.70
N CYS A 91 -3.30 -1.41 -13.57
CA CYS A 91 -2.77 -0.79 -14.79
C CYS A 91 -3.83 -0.45 -15.84
N LYS A 92 -5.06 -0.97 -15.71
CA LYS A 92 -6.15 -0.74 -16.67
C LYS A 92 -6.89 0.59 -16.45
N ASP A 93 -7.02 1.03 -15.20
CA ASP A 93 -7.77 2.24 -14.84
C ASP A 93 -6.95 3.25 -14.04
N SER A 94 -5.65 3.00 -13.87
CA SER A 94 -4.72 3.84 -13.12
C SER A 94 -5.12 4.12 -11.67
N THR A 95 -5.85 3.19 -11.05
CA THR A 95 -6.35 3.32 -9.68
C THR A 95 -5.59 2.40 -8.72
N LEU A 96 -5.42 2.83 -7.47
CA LEU A 96 -4.92 1.99 -6.39
C LEU A 96 -6.09 1.32 -5.66
N TYR A 97 -5.98 0.05 -5.37
CA TYR A 97 -6.94 -0.71 -4.57
C TYR A 97 -6.26 -1.26 -3.33
N ALA A 98 -6.97 -1.23 -2.21
CA ALA A 98 -6.45 -1.68 -0.92
C ALA A 98 -7.58 -2.22 -0.03
N ILE A 99 -7.18 -2.89 1.04
CA ILE A 99 -8.08 -3.29 2.13
C ILE A 99 -7.99 -2.24 3.23
N MET A 100 -9.06 -1.47 3.42
CA MET A 100 -9.20 -0.57 4.56
C MET A 100 -9.52 -1.40 5.82
N VAL A 101 -8.72 -1.19 6.85
CA VAL A 101 -8.83 -1.86 8.15
C VAL A 101 -9.46 -0.90 9.15
N LYS A 102 -10.61 -1.29 9.70
CA LYS A 102 -11.26 -0.60 10.80
C LYS A 102 -11.19 -1.46 12.06
N TRP A 103 -10.33 -1.08 13.01
CA TRP A 103 -10.04 -1.90 14.20
C TRP A 103 -11.19 -2.07 15.19
N SER A 104 -12.20 -1.20 15.13
CA SER A 104 -13.39 -1.29 15.99
C SER A 104 -14.62 -0.92 15.14
N PRO A 105 -15.50 -1.88 14.76
CA PRO A 105 -15.64 -3.26 15.26
C PRO A 105 -14.85 -4.37 14.51
N ASN A 106 -13.61 -4.14 14.11
CA ASN A 106 -12.77 -5.06 13.31
C ASN A 106 -13.39 -5.46 11.96
N GLU A 107 -13.35 -4.55 10.99
CA GLU A 107 -13.94 -4.74 9.66
C GLU A 107 -12.88 -4.55 8.55
N ARG A 108 -13.11 -5.17 7.39
CA ARG A 108 -12.25 -5.10 6.21
C ARG A 108 -13.07 -4.73 4.99
N TYR A 109 -12.75 -3.60 4.39
CA TYR A 109 -13.46 -3.10 3.22
C TYR A 109 -12.52 -2.97 2.03
N LEU A 110 -13.00 -3.37 0.85
CA LEU A 110 -12.31 -3.02 -0.38
C LEU A 110 -12.52 -1.53 -0.64
N VAL A 111 -11.42 -0.81 -0.88
CA VAL A 111 -11.44 0.61 -1.24
C VAL A 111 -10.59 0.87 -2.47
N LYS A 112 -10.91 1.95 -3.18
CA LYS A 112 -10.02 2.55 -4.16
C LYS A 112 -9.47 3.89 -3.68
N ILE A 113 -8.22 4.17 -4.06
CA ILE A 113 -7.47 5.37 -3.71
C ILE A 113 -7.06 6.04 -5.02
N ASN A 114 -7.37 7.33 -5.16
CA ASN A 114 -6.84 8.14 -6.24
C ASN A 114 -5.41 8.62 -5.85
N PRO A 115 -4.36 8.20 -6.57
CA PRO A 115 -2.99 8.56 -6.23
C PRO A 115 -2.67 10.05 -6.40
N SER A 116 -3.44 10.80 -7.21
CA SER A 116 -3.16 12.21 -7.48
C SER A 116 -3.63 13.16 -6.37
N ASN A 117 -4.60 12.74 -5.55
CA ASN A 117 -5.20 13.59 -4.52
C ASN A 117 -5.49 12.89 -3.18
N GLY A 118 -5.22 11.59 -3.07
CA GLY A 118 -5.46 10.81 -1.85
C GLY A 118 -6.93 10.50 -1.54
N GLN A 119 -7.85 10.78 -2.47
CA GLN A 119 -9.26 10.51 -2.29
C GLN A 119 -9.52 9.01 -2.19
N ILE A 120 -10.16 8.59 -1.09
CA ILE A 120 -10.56 7.20 -0.84
C ILE A 120 -12.05 7.05 -1.14
N THR A 121 -12.40 5.98 -1.84
CA THR A 121 -13.79 5.57 -2.06
C THR A 121 -13.95 4.11 -1.63
N GLN A 122 -14.86 3.86 -0.69
CA GLN A 122 -15.23 2.49 -0.32
C GLN A 122 -16.03 1.84 -1.46
N ILE A 123 -15.69 0.60 -1.77
CA ILE A 123 -16.34 -0.19 -2.83
C ILE A 123 -17.27 -1.22 -2.19
N SER A 124 -16.75 -2.03 -1.26
CA SER A 124 -17.57 -3.08 -0.66
C SER A 124 -18.62 -2.50 0.29
N PRO A 125 -19.90 -2.92 0.19
CA PRO A 125 -20.96 -2.39 1.04
C PRO A 125 -20.89 -2.93 2.48
N SER A 126 -20.21 -4.07 2.68
CA SER A 126 -20.02 -4.73 3.96
C SER A 126 -18.56 -5.15 4.16
N SER A 127 -18.22 -5.55 5.40
CA SER A 127 -16.94 -6.21 5.67
C SER A 127 -16.85 -7.49 4.86
N ILE A 128 -15.72 -7.71 4.18
CA ILE A 128 -15.52 -8.84 3.24
C ILE A 128 -14.99 -10.06 3.99
N PHE A 129 -14.19 -9.85 5.03
CA PHE A 129 -13.60 -10.89 5.87
C PHE A 129 -13.12 -10.29 7.19
N ASP A 130 -12.88 -11.15 8.18
CA ASP A 130 -12.52 -10.71 9.54
C ASP A 130 -11.00 -10.52 9.71
N TRP A 131 -10.20 -11.33 9.00
CA TRP A 131 -8.75 -11.36 9.15
C TRP A 131 -8.01 -11.69 7.84
N TYR A 132 -6.78 -11.18 7.69
CA TYR A 132 -5.89 -11.52 6.58
C TYR A 132 -4.62 -12.21 7.10
N ASP A 133 -3.99 -13.04 6.26
CA ASP A 133 -2.70 -13.63 6.61
C ASP A 133 -1.61 -12.55 6.61
N THR A 134 -0.55 -12.68 7.40
CA THR A 134 0.58 -11.74 7.34
C THR A 134 1.90 -12.50 7.14
N PRO A 135 2.59 -12.28 6.00
CA PRO A 135 2.22 -11.41 4.88
C PRO A 135 1.17 -12.06 3.95
N ALA A 136 0.02 -11.42 3.75
CA ALA A 136 -0.94 -11.87 2.75
C ALA A 136 -0.40 -11.57 1.35
N GLY A 137 -0.42 -12.57 0.47
CA GLY A 137 -0.22 -12.35 -0.95
C GLY A 137 -1.44 -11.64 -1.55
N THR A 138 -1.20 -10.60 -2.35
CA THR A 138 -2.26 -9.88 -3.08
C THR A 138 -1.88 -9.59 -4.52
N THR A 139 -2.88 -9.58 -5.41
CA THR A 139 -2.72 -9.19 -6.81
C THR A 139 -4.05 -8.74 -7.40
N ILE A 140 -4.01 -8.11 -8.57
CA ILE A 140 -5.19 -7.74 -9.35
C ILE A 140 -5.13 -8.47 -10.69
N ASP A 141 -6.25 -9.06 -11.09
CA ASP A 141 -6.53 -9.42 -12.48
C ASP A 141 -7.30 -8.26 -13.13
N PRO A 142 -6.61 -7.39 -13.89
CA PRO A 142 -7.24 -6.22 -14.50
C PRO A 142 -8.24 -6.58 -15.61
N ASN A 143 -8.10 -7.75 -16.22
CA ASN A 143 -8.96 -8.14 -17.34
C ASN A 143 -10.33 -8.58 -16.84
N ASN A 144 -10.34 -9.35 -15.76
CA ASN A 144 -11.57 -9.84 -15.12
C ASN A 144 -12.10 -8.91 -14.02
N ASN A 145 -11.38 -7.83 -13.69
CA ASN A 145 -11.75 -6.86 -12.66
C ASN A 145 -11.80 -7.48 -11.25
N ILE A 146 -10.86 -8.37 -10.94
CA ILE A 146 -10.83 -9.13 -9.67
C ILE A 146 -9.58 -8.78 -8.86
N TYR A 147 -9.76 -8.46 -7.59
CA TYR A 147 -8.71 -8.37 -6.58
C TYR A 147 -8.60 -9.67 -5.81
N TYR A 148 -7.41 -10.27 -5.85
CA TYR A 148 -7.12 -11.52 -5.18
C TYR A 148 -6.34 -11.27 -3.89
N VAL A 149 -6.80 -11.88 -2.80
CA VAL A 149 -6.15 -11.78 -1.49
C VAL A 149 -6.21 -13.07 -0.70
N GLN A 150 -5.10 -13.40 -0.07
CA GLN A 150 -5.03 -14.49 0.89
C GLN A 150 -5.56 -14.04 2.26
N VAL A 151 -6.58 -14.73 2.77
CA VAL A 151 -7.27 -14.39 4.01
C VAL A 151 -7.34 -15.57 4.97
N LYS A 152 -7.69 -15.29 6.23
CA LYS A 152 -7.98 -16.30 7.25
C LYS A 152 -9.40 -16.10 7.76
N ASP A 153 -10.13 -17.21 7.93
CA ASP A 153 -11.50 -17.16 8.48
C ASP A 153 -11.52 -16.64 9.91
N THR A 154 -10.50 -16.98 10.72
CA THR A 154 -10.34 -16.48 12.09
C THR A 154 -8.86 -16.28 12.43
N PRO A 155 -8.51 -15.41 13.40
CA PRO A 155 -7.11 -15.15 13.76
C PRO A 155 -6.32 -16.40 14.18
N GLN A 156 -7.02 -17.44 14.67
CA GLN A 156 -6.43 -18.70 15.14
C GLN A 156 -6.51 -19.85 14.12
N SER A 157 -7.03 -19.62 12.90
CA SER A 157 -7.09 -20.69 11.91
C SER A 157 -5.71 -21.02 11.34
N ASN A 158 -5.46 -22.32 11.17
CA ASN A 158 -4.33 -22.85 10.40
C ASN A 158 -4.66 -22.93 8.89
N SER A 159 -5.88 -22.56 8.50
CA SER A 159 -6.33 -22.54 7.11
C SER A 159 -6.35 -21.11 6.59
N SER A 160 -5.77 -20.92 5.40
CA SER A 160 -5.81 -19.69 4.64
C SER A 160 -6.54 -19.94 3.32
N TRP A 161 -7.34 -18.98 2.90
CA TRP A 161 -8.16 -19.05 1.68
C TRP A 161 -7.71 -17.98 0.70
N LEU A 162 -7.91 -18.24 -0.60
CA LEU A 162 -7.76 -17.22 -1.63
C LEU A 162 -9.14 -16.67 -1.97
N TYR A 163 -9.36 -15.39 -1.69
CA TYR A 163 -10.58 -14.69 -2.06
C TYR A 163 -10.36 -13.95 -3.37
N GLY A 164 -11.35 -14.03 -4.27
CA GLY A 164 -11.46 -13.15 -5.43
C GLY A 164 -12.59 -12.16 -5.18
N ILE A 165 -12.27 -10.87 -5.20
CA ILE A 165 -13.17 -9.78 -4.86
C ILE A 165 -13.38 -8.94 -6.11
N ASP A 166 -14.62 -8.72 -6.54
CA ASP A 166 -14.90 -7.88 -7.70
C ASP A 166 -14.59 -6.41 -7.38
N LEU A 167 -13.82 -5.74 -8.24
CA LEU A 167 -13.36 -4.36 -8.00
C LEU A 167 -14.47 -3.30 -8.13
N SER A 168 -15.64 -3.67 -8.62
CA SER A 168 -16.79 -2.78 -8.79
C SER A 168 -17.84 -2.95 -7.70
N THR A 169 -18.02 -4.16 -7.16
CA THR A 169 -19.04 -4.45 -6.14
C THR A 169 -18.47 -4.76 -4.76
N GLY A 170 -17.21 -5.16 -4.70
CA GLY A 170 -16.57 -5.65 -3.48
C GLY A 170 -17.09 -7.01 -3.02
#